data_AF-A0A136PY56-F1
#
_entry.id   AF-A0A136PY56-F1
#
_cell.length_a   1.000
_cell.length_b   1.000
_cell.length_c   1.000
_cell.angle_alpha   90.00
_cell.angle_beta   90.00
_cell.angle_gamma   90.00
#
_symmetry.space_group_name_H-M   'P 1'
#
loop_
_entity.id
_entity.type
_entity.pdbx_description
1 polymer ?
#
loop_
_entity_poly.entity_id
_entity_poly.type
_entity_poly.pdbx_seq_one_letter_code
_entity_poly.pdbx_strand_id
1 'polypeptide(L)'
;MVMRRSRTLWMGAVMLIALSACGSTDDGKKADEGAGQVASLATPEPERTGSAQPKEERPRERLDTTPEEYEALLGPYRRCLKQQGVPEKLAGGGPGRPGGPADAKETEAFEAANRICEPRFYPLPPWEKDPANPEARDFALGVVKCLKDRGVRYVEVSEDGISIAFGGDGNDSRSISMGLDLAPECERKVAAASK
;
A
#
# COMPACT_ATOMS: atom_id res chain seq x y z
N MET A 1 -13.63 -0.42 66.54
CA MET A 1 -12.18 -0.51 66.84
C MET A 1 -11.45 0.39 65.85
N VAL A 2 -10.46 1.19 66.28
CA VAL A 2 -9.78 2.17 65.41
C VAL A 2 -8.41 1.65 65.01
N MET A 3 -8.06 1.69 63.72
CA MET A 3 -6.64 1.64 63.33
C MET A 3 -6.32 2.34 61.98
N ARG A 4 -5.60 3.46 62.11
CA ARG A 4 -4.58 4.03 61.20
C ARG A 4 -4.81 4.05 59.68
N ARG A 5 -4.96 5.27 59.16
CA ARG A 5 -4.47 5.68 57.82
C ARG A 5 -2.95 5.42 57.71
N SER A 6 -2.48 4.93 56.57
CA SER A 6 -1.09 5.09 56.11
C SER A 6 -1.04 6.15 54.99
N ARG A 7 0.00 7.00 55.01
CA ARG A 7 0.30 7.96 53.95
C ARG A 7 1.55 7.47 53.21
N THR A 8 1.51 7.45 51.88
CA THR A 8 2.71 7.24 51.06
C THR A 8 2.68 8.23 49.89
N LEU A 9 3.52 9.26 49.97
CA LEU A 9 3.76 10.19 48.88
C LEU A 9 4.74 9.56 47.89
N TRP A 10 4.44 9.62 46.59
CA TRP A 10 5.38 9.27 45.52
C TRP A 10 5.41 10.40 44.49
N MET A 11 6.28 11.38 44.75
CA MET A 11 7.01 12.05 43.67
C MET A 11 8.09 11.06 43.17
N GLY A 12 8.54 11.04 41.92
CA GLY A 12 8.17 11.89 40.78
C GLY A 12 9.40 12.19 39.95
N ALA A 13 9.45 11.75 38.69
CA ALA A 13 10.54 12.03 37.76
C ALA A 13 10.03 12.02 36.31
N VAL A 14 10.01 13.19 35.66
CA VAL A 14 9.73 13.32 34.22
C VAL A 14 11.07 13.53 33.52
N MET A 15 11.47 12.56 32.69
CA MET A 15 12.76 12.61 31.99
C MET A 15 12.56 13.05 30.53
N LEU A 16 12.71 14.35 30.29
CA LEU A 16 12.62 14.95 28.96
C LEU A 16 13.89 14.63 28.16
N ILE A 17 13.79 13.73 27.19
CA ILE A 17 14.86 13.47 26.22
C ILE A 17 14.70 14.47 25.06
N ALA A 18 15.49 15.54 25.07
CA ALA A 18 15.57 16.46 23.95
C ALA A 18 16.48 15.87 22.85
N LEU A 19 15.91 15.46 21.71
CA LEU A 19 16.69 15.21 20.51
C LEU A 19 17.09 16.56 19.90
N SER A 20 18.39 16.85 19.91
CA SER A 20 18.98 17.99 19.21
C SER A 20 18.78 17.84 17.70
N ALA A 21 18.20 18.85 17.06
CA ALA A 21 18.07 18.90 15.61
C ALA A 21 19.45 18.92 14.95
N CYS A 22 19.64 18.10 13.90
CA CYS A 22 20.81 18.18 13.03
C CYS A 22 20.45 19.07 11.83
N GLY A 23 20.89 20.33 11.82
CA GLY A 23 20.56 21.28 10.76
C GLY A 23 21.24 22.64 10.91
N SER A 24 22.41 22.77 10.28
CA SER A 24 23.21 24.00 10.08
C SER A 24 23.80 24.67 11.35
N THR A 25 24.90 25.44 11.27
CA THR A 25 25.75 25.79 10.11
C THR A 25 27.19 25.25 10.34
N ASP A 26 28.37 25.91 10.25
CA ASP A 26 28.81 27.28 9.91
C ASP A 26 30.27 27.27 9.40
N ASP A 27 30.75 28.40 8.87
CA ASP A 27 32.12 28.58 8.36
C ASP A 27 33.17 28.72 9.50
N GLY A 28 34.41 28.23 9.31
CA GLY A 28 35.38 28.26 10.43
C GLY A 28 36.83 27.77 10.22
N LYS A 29 37.48 28.12 9.11
CA LYS A 29 38.91 27.80 8.79
C LYS A 29 39.87 27.62 9.98
N LYS A 30 40.60 26.50 9.98
CA LYS A 30 42.08 26.52 9.83
C LYS A 30 42.58 25.18 9.26
N ALA A 31 43.72 25.22 8.58
CA ALA A 31 44.31 24.09 7.86
C ALA A 31 45.57 23.57 8.57
N ASP A 32 45.93 22.33 8.27
CA ASP A 32 47.32 21.99 7.96
C ASP A 32 47.38 20.78 6.98
N GLU A 33 48.58 20.32 6.62
CA GLU A 33 48.88 19.71 5.32
C GLU A 33 48.45 18.24 5.12
N GLY A 34 47.99 17.91 3.91
CA GLY A 34 47.69 16.53 3.48
C GLY A 34 47.35 16.44 1.99
N ALA A 35 48.08 15.62 1.22
CA ALA A 35 47.99 15.61 -0.25
C ALA A 35 46.70 14.95 -0.78
N GLY A 36 45.97 15.65 -1.65
CA GLY A 36 44.71 15.16 -2.22
C GLY A 36 44.01 16.14 -3.17
N GLN A 37 44.75 16.76 -4.09
CA GLN A 37 44.21 17.84 -4.94
C GLN A 37 43.34 17.31 -6.10
N VAL A 38 42.11 16.91 -5.79
CA VAL A 38 41.10 16.54 -6.79
C VAL A 38 40.52 17.79 -7.48
N ALA A 39 40.54 17.80 -8.81
CA ALA A 39 40.03 18.92 -9.60
C ALA A 39 38.51 18.80 -9.77
N SER A 40 37.75 19.41 -8.86
CA SER A 40 36.28 19.51 -8.96
C SER A 40 35.88 20.40 -10.15
N LEU A 41 35.50 19.77 -11.27
CA LEU A 41 34.86 20.47 -12.38
C LEU A 41 33.47 20.94 -11.95
N ALA A 42 33.26 22.25 -11.89
CA ALA A 42 31.97 22.84 -11.62
C ALA A 42 31.06 22.73 -12.85
N THR A 43 30.40 21.59 -13.01
CA THR A 43 29.26 21.45 -13.91
C THR A 43 28.18 22.43 -13.47
N PRO A 44 27.71 23.37 -14.31
CA PRO A 44 26.59 24.23 -13.96
C PRO A 44 25.36 23.34 -13.77
N GLU A 45 24.77 23.37 -12.58
CA GLU A 45 23.57 22.62 -12.28
C GLU A 45 22.42 23.18 -13.15
N PRO A 46 21.75 22.37 -13.99
CA PRO A 46 20.73 22.88 -14.90
C PRO A 46 19.57 23.45 -14.09
N GLU A 47 19.09 24.63 -14.49
CA GLU A 47 17.92 25.24 -13.86
C GLU A 47 16.75 24.25 -13.91
N ARG A 48 16.30 23.79 -12.74
CA ARG A 48 15.11 22.94 -12.62
C ARG A 48 13.86 23.78 -12.86
N THR A 49 13.60 24.08 -14.12
CA THR A 49 12.40 24.75 -14.66
C THR A 49 11.18 23.82 -14.61
N GLY A 50 10.96 23.24 -13.42
CA GLY A 50 10.15 22.07 -13.21
C GLY A 50 9.82 21.86 -11.73
N SER A 51 9.18 22.87 -11.11
CA SER A 51 8.36 22.64 -9.91
C SER A 51 7.11 21.84 -10.30
N ALA A 52 7.31 20.60 -10.71
CA ALA A 52 6.24 19.62 -10.82
C ALA A 52 5.66 19.45 -9.41
N GLN A 53 4.47 20.02 -9.18
CA GLN A 53 3.78 19.78 -7.92
C GLN A 53 3.58 18.26 -7.75
N PRO A 54 3.81 17.71 -6.55
CA PRO A 54 3.51 16.31 -6.29
C PRO A 54 2.10 16.01 -6.76
N LYS A 55 1.96 15.04 -7.69
CA LYS A 55 0.63 14.53 -8.01
C LYS A 55 0.03 13.98 -6.72
N GLU A 56 -1.27 14.21 -6.53
CA GLU A 56 -2.02 13.66 -5.40
C GLU A 56 -2.09 12.13 -5.58
N GLU A 57 -1.04 11.44 -5.14
CA GLU A 57 -0.87 10.01 -5.36
C GLU A 57 -1.76 9.22 -4.40
N ARG A 58 -2.54 8.31 -4.99
CA ARG A 58 -3.45 7.42 -4.25
C ARG A 58 -2.63 6.49 -3.35
N PRO A 59 -3.03 6.28 -2.08
CA PRO A 59 -2.40 5.28 -1.23
C PRO A 59 -2.35 3.91 -1.91
N ARG A 60 -1.23 3.20 -1.78
CA ARG A 60 -1.02 1.89 -2.41
C ARG A 60 -1.08 0.77 -1.35
N GLU A 61 -1.79 -0.29 -1.68
CA GLU A 61 -1.82 -1.56 -0.95
C GLU A 61 -0.45 -2.26 -1.02
N ARG A 62 -0.10 -3.03 0.02
CA ARG A 62 1.16 -3.79 0.09
C ARG A 62 0.83 -5.29 0.11
N LEU A 63 1.74 -6.16 -0.34
CA LEU A 63 1.56 -7.63 -0.25
C LEU A 63 1.47 -8.16 1.20
N ASP A 64 1.76 -7.32 2.19
CA ASP A 64 1.59 -7.59 3.63
C ASP A 64 0.52 -6.72 4.30
N THR A 65 -0.29 -5.98 3.54
CA THR A 65 -1.43 -5.20 4.06
C THR A 65 -2.50 -6.13 4.65
N THR A 66 -2.92 -5.87 5.90
CA THR A 66 -4.00 -6.62 6.54
C THR A 66 -5.38 -6.14 6.05
N PRO A 67 -6.46 -6.92 6.20
CA PRO A 67 -7.82 -6.47 5.89
C PRO A 67 -8.19 -5.17 6.63
N GLU A 68 -7.75 -5.01 7.87
CA GLU A 68 -8.00 -3.82 8.70
C GLU A 68 -7.20 -2.60 8.20
N GLU A 69 -5.96 -2.80 7.76
CA GLU A 69 -5.18 -1.76 7.06
C GLU A 69 -5.87 -1.34 5.75
N TYR A 70 -6.33 -2.30 4.94
CA TYR A 70 -7.02 -2.02 3.68
C TYR A 70 -8.32 -1.23 3.88
N GLU A 71 -9.13 -1.63 4.87
CA GLU A 71 -10.34 -0.91 5.27
C GLU A 71 -10.05 0.53 5.73
N ALA A 72 -8.89 0.78 6.35
CA ALA A 72 -8.43 2.13 6.66
C ALA A 72 -8.01 2.92 5.41
N LEU A 73 -7.33 2.28 4.45
CA LEU A 73 -6.97 2.88 3.15
C LEU A 73 -8.21 3.27 2.32
N LEU A 74 -9.34 2.56 2.47
CA LEU A 74 -10.62 2.91 1.84
C LEU A 74 -11.31 4.15 2.45
N GLY A 75 -10.86 4.62 3.61
CA GLY A 75 -11.48 5.74 4.34
C GLY A 75 -11.71 7.02 3.50
N PRO A 76 -10.73 7.53 2.73
CA PRO A 76 -10.91 8.68 1.84
C PRO A 76 -11.93 8.43 0.72
N TYR A 77 -11.90 7.25 0.08
CA TYR A 77 -12.82 6.87 -0.98
C TYR A 77 -14.27 6.84 -0.49
N ARG A 78 -14.53 6.18 0.65
CA ARG A 78 -15.87 6.10 1.25
C ARG A 78 -16.40 7.48 1.68
N ARG A 79 -15.53 8.38 2.15
CA ARG A 79 -15.89 9.79 2.42
C ARG A 79 -16.29 10.53 1.14
N CYS A 80 -15.54 10.35 0.04
CA CYS A 80 -15.88 10.94 -1.24
C CYS A 80 -17.23 10.45 -1.76
N LEU A 81 -17.49 9.12 -1.75
CA LEU A 81 -18.80 8.58 -2.17
C LEU A 81 -19.96 9.21 -1.38
N LYS A 82 -19.82 9.32 -0.05
CA LYS A 82 -20.82 9.95 0.82
C LYS A 82 -21.01 11.44 0.52
N GLN A 83 -19.95 12.16 0.10
CA GLN A 83 -20.04 13.56 -0.35
C GLN A 83 -20.72 13.70 -1.73
N GLN A 84 -20.61 12.70 -2.61
CA GLN A 84 -21.37 12.63 -3.86
C GLN A 84 -22.83 12.16 -3.66
N GLY A 85 -23.28 11.98 -2.41
CA GLY A 85 -24.66 11.59 -2.07
C GLY A 85 -24.94 10.08 -2.10
N VAL A 86 -23.93 9.23 -2.23
CA VAL A 86 -24.10 7.77 -2.22
C VAL A 86 -24.58 7.30 -0.83
N PRO A 87 -25.69 6.53 -0.75
CA PRO A 87 -26.16 5.97 0.51
C PRO A 87 -25.13 5.05 1.19
N GLU A 88 -25.08 5.07 2.52
CA GLU A 88 -24.08 4.33 3.30
C GLU A 88 -24.12 2.81 3.04
N LYS A 89 -25.30 2.25 2.77
CA LYS A 89 -25.49 0.84 2.36
C LYS A 89 -24.79 0.45 1.04
N LEU A 90 -24.41 1.42 0.21
CA LEU A 90 -23.70 1.21 -1.06
C LEU A 90 -22.23 1.62 -0.95
N ALA A 91 -21.91 2.60 -0.10
CA ALA A 91 -20.57 3.17 0.08
C ALA A 91 -19.53 2.19 0.66
N GLY A 92 -19.95 1.02 1.18
CA GLY A 92 -19.04 -0.07 1.56
C GLY A 92 -18.40 -0.81 0.36
N GLY A 93 -18.83 -0.52 -0.87
CA GLY A 93 -18.42 -1.22 -2.09
C GLY A 93 -16.99 -0.98 -2.56
N GLY A 94 -16.57 -1.79 -3.54
CA GLY A 94 -15.31 -1.64 -4.27
C GLY A 94 -15.44 -0.64 -5.44
N PRO A 95 -14.46 -0.59 -6.35
CA PRO A 95 -14.53 0.25 -7.53
C PRO A 95 -15.54 -0.36 -8.51
N GLY A 96 -16.41 0.47 -9.10
CA GLY A 96 -17.43 0.02 -10.05
C GLY A 96 -18.52 -0.93 -9.51
N ARG A 97 -18.53 -1.26 -8.21
CA ARG A 97 -19.54 -2.14 -7.60
C ARG A 97 -20.03 -1.65 -6.23
N PRO A 98 -21.34 -1.37 -6.04
CA PRO A 98 -21.88 -0.99 -4.74
C PRO A 98 -21.79 -2.12 -3.71
N GLY A 99 -21.63 -1.75 -2.44
CA GLY A 99 -21.44 -2.69 -1.32
C GLY A 99 -22.71 -3.40 -0.83
N GLY A 100 -23.85 -3.16 -1.47
CA GLY A 100 -25.15 -3.70 -1.07
C GLY A 100 -26.16 -3.63 -2.23
N PRO A 101 -27.37 -4.16 -2.04
CA PRO A 101 -28.40 -4.13 -3.08
C PRO A 101 -28.76 -2.68 -3.45
N ALA A 102 -28.69 -2.40 -4.75
CA ALA A 102 -29.02 -1.12 -5.38
C ALA A 102 -30.13 -1.34 -6.42
N ASP A 103 -31.03 -0.37 -6.56
CA ASP A 103 -31.85 -0.27 -7.77
C ASP A 103 -31.04 0.34 -8.95
N ALA A 104 -31.64 0.45 -10.13
CA ALA A 104 -30.96 0.96 -11.33
C ALA A 104 -30.48 2.42 -11.17
N LYS A 105 -31.25 3.28 -10.49
CA LYS A 105 -30.92 4.69 -10.25
C LYS A 105 -29.87 4.82 -9.14
N GLU A 106 -29.95 3.99 -8.12
CA GLU A 106 -28.90 3.87 -7.10
C GLU A 106 -27.57 3.38 -7.69
N THR A 107 -27.62 2.48 -8.68
CA THR A 107 -26.44 2.02 -9.43
C THR A 107 -25.85 3.14 -10.29
N GLU A 108 -26.68 3.84 -11.07
CA GLU A 108 -26.25 5.01 -11.87
C GLU A 108 -25.61 6.10 -11.00
N ALA A 109 -26.20 6.40 -9.85
CA ALA A 109 -25.66 7.36 -8.89
C ALA A 109 -24.34 6.89 -8.26
N PHE A 110 -24.23 5.60 -7.93
CA PHE A 110 -22.97 5.01 -7.45
C PHE A 110 -21.87 5.10 -8.52
N GLU A 111 -22.15 4.75 -9.77
CA GLU A 111 -21.18 4.87 -10.86
C GLU A 111 -20.75 6.32 -11.12
N ALA A 112 -21.69 7.27 -11.09
CA ALA A 112 -21.40 8.69 -11.23
C ALA A 112 -20.45 9.19 -10.15
N ALA A 113 -20.67 8.77 -8.90
CA ALA A 113 -19.76 9.04 -7.79
C ALA A 113 -18.40 8.31 -7.95
N ASN A 114 -18.41 7.04 -8.37
CA ASN A 114 -17.19 6.25 -8.58
C ASN A 114 -16.27 6.90 -9.61
N ARG A 115 -16.81 7.40 -10.74
CA ARG A 115 -16.05 8.15 -11.77
C ARG A 115 -15.30 9.38 -11.23
N ILE A 116 -15.73 9.94 -10.09
CA ILE A 116 -15.08 11.08 -9.41
C ILE A 116 -14.14 10.59 -8.29
N CYS A 117 -14.58 9.61 -7.51
CA CYS A 117 -13.91 9.19 -6.27
C CYS A 117 -12.82 8.14 -6.47
N GLU A 118 -13.00 7.20 -7.41
CA GLU A 118 -12.01 6.14 -7.67
C GLU A 118 -10.67 6.70 -8.18
N PRO A 119 -10.63 7.59 -9.19
CA PRO A 119 -9.37 8.07 -9.76
C PRO A 119 -8.53 8.93 -8.81
N ARG A 120 -9.07 9.31 -7.64
CA ARG A 120 -8.42 10.15 -6.63
C ARG A 120 -8.19 9.48 -5.28
N PHE A 121 -9.03 8.52 -4.88
CA PHE A 121 -9.08 8.07 -3.49
C PHE A 121 -9.17 6.56 -3.27
N TYR A 122 -9.50 5.75 -4.29
CA TYR A 122 -9.48 4.29 -4.13
C TYR A 122 -8.02 3.81 -4.03
N PRO A 123 -7.66 2.84 -3.17
CA PRO A 123 -6.28 2.36 -3.11
C PRO A 123 -5.76 1.86 -4.47
N LEU A 124 -4.46 2.01 -4.73
CA LEU A 124 -3.80 1.29 -5.82
C LEU A 124 -3.44 -0.13 -5.37
N PRO A 125 -3.47 -1.15 -6.24
CA PRO A 125 -3.09 -2.51 -5.88
C PRO A 125 -1.60 -2.61 -5.49
N PRO A 126 -1.13 -3.72 -4.92
CA PRO A 126 0.30 -3.98 -4.74
C PRO A 126 1.06 -3.79 -6.06
N TRP A 127 2.27 -3.23 -6.02
CA TRP A 127 3.02 -2.87 -7.23
C TRP A 127 3.30 -4.10 -8.09
N GLU A 128 3.57 -5.23 -7.45
CA GLU A 128 3.76 -6.55 -8.04
C GLU A 128 2.51 -7.07 -8.81
N LYS A 129 1.35 -6.45 -8.60
CA LYS A 129 0.03 -6.83 -9.16
C LYS A 129 -0.65 -5.65 -9.88
N ASP A 130 0.08 -4.59 -10.20
CA ASP A 130 -0.42 -3.39 -10.90
C ASP A 130 -0.30 -3.58 -12.43
N PRO A 131 -1.36 -3.38 -13.23
CA PRO A 131 -1.28 -3.36 -14.70
C PRO A 131 -0.26 -2.37 -15.27
N ALA A 132 0.11 -1.31 -14.53
CA ALA A 132 1.13 -0.35 -14.92
C ALA A 132 2.57 -0.80 -14.65
N ASN A 133 2.77 -1.91 -13.92
CA ASN A 133 4.09 -2.50 -13.69
C ASN A 133 4.42 -3.51 -14.81
N PRO A 134 5.47 -3.28 -15.63
CA PRO A 134 5.85 -4.22 -16.70
C PRO A 134 6.27 -5.60 -16.19
N GLU A 135 6.64 -5.73 -14.91
CA GLU A 135 7.07 -6.99 -14.30
C GLU A 135 5.90 -7.81 -13.68
N ALA A 136 4.69 -7.23 -13.55
CA ALA A 136 3.56 -7.86 -12.85
C ALA A 136 3.17 -9.23 -13.45
N ARG A 137 3.31 -9.39 -14.77
CA ARG A 137 3.07 -10.68 -15.45
C ARG A 137 4.07 -11.75 -15.04
N ASP A 138 5.34 -11.40 -14.93
CA ASP A 138 6.39 -12.35 -14.59
C ASP A 138 6.40 -12.65 -13.09
N PHE A 139 5.97 -11.70 -12.25
CA PHE A 139 5.57 -11.95 -10.87
C PHE A 139 4.43 -12.99 -10.79
N ALA A 140 3.33 -12.78 -11.52
CA ALA A 140 2.20 -13.71 -11.55
C ALA A 140 2.61 -15.13 -11.99
N LEU A 141 3.46 -15.24 -13.03
CA LEU A 141 4.06 -16.51 -13.46
C LEU A 141 4.93 -17.16 -12.36
N GLY A 142 5.71 -16.36 -11.63
CA GLY A 142 6.50 -16.82 -10.48
C GLY A 142 5.63 -17.38 -9.35
N VAL A 143 4.50 -16.72 -9.05
CA VAL A 143 3.55 -17.15 -8.01
C VAL A 143 2.83 -18.44 -8.45
N VAL A 144 2.35 -18.50 -9.70
CA VAL A 144 1.77 -19.73 -10.30
C VAL A 144 2.76 -20.89 -10.26
N LYS A 145 4.05 -20.65 -10.53
CA LYS A 145 5.09 -21.66 -10.39
C LYS A 145 5.23 -22.12 -8.94
N CYS A 146 5.32 -21.19 -7.98
CA CYS A 146 5.41 -21.52 -6.56
C CYS A 146 4.22 -22.36 -6.08
N LEU A 147 3.00 -22.05 -6.52
CA LEU A 147 1.79 -22.79 -6.19
C LEU A 147 1.80 -24.21 -6.78
N LYS A 148 2.25 -24.37 -8.04
CA LYS A 148 2.45 -25.69 -8.68
C LYS A 148 3.53 -26.52 -7.98
N ASP A 149 4.66 -25.91 -7.63
CA ASP A 149 5.74 -26.56 -6.86
C ASP A 149 5.28 -27.01 -5.46
N ARG A 150 4.23 -26.37 -4.89
CA ARG A 150 3.57 -26.78 -3.62
C ARG A 150 2.41 -27.77 -3.81
N GLY A 151 2.05 -28.11 -5.04
CA GLY A 151 1.04 -29.14 -5.36
C GLY A 151 -0.36 -28.64 -5.71
N VAL A 152 -0.57 -27.33 -5.93
CA VAL A 152 -1.81 -26.80 -6.51
C VAL A 152 -1.87 -27.21 -7.99
N ARG A 153 -2.91 -27.97 -8.39
CA ARG A 153 -2.95 -28.64 -9.70
C ARG A 153 -3.51 -27.73 -10.79
N TYR A 154 -4.68 -27.17 -10.55
CA TYR A 154 -5.38 -26.29 -11.48
C TYR A 154 -5.19 -24.85 -11.01
N VAL A 155 -4.12 -24.21 -11.51
CA VAL A 155 -3.76 -22.82 -11.24
C VAL A 155 -2.99 -22.24 -12.42
N GLU A 156 -3.30 -21.02 -12.83
CA GLU A 156 -2.71 -20.37 -14.00
C GLU A 156 -2.83 -18.84 -13.93
N VAL A 157 -2.17 -18.15 -14.85
CA VAL A 157 -2.36 -16.71 -15.04
C VAL A 157 -3.57 -16.51 -15.97
N SER A 158 -4.49 -15.63 -15.58
CA SER A 158 -5.71 -15.32 -16.33
C SER A 158 -5.43 -14.61 -17.66
N GLU A 159 -6.48 -14.44 -18.49
CA GLU A 159 -6.41 -13.75 -19.78
C GLU A 159 -5.92 -12.29 -19.70
N ASP A 160 -6.04 -11.64 -18.53
CA ASP A 160 -5.51 -10.30 -18.28
C ASP A 160 -3.96 -10.26 -18.11
N GLY A 161 -3.32 -11.43 -18.03
CA GLY A 161 -1.87 -11.57 -17.91
C GLY A 161 -1.29 -11.30 -16.51
N ILE A 162 -2.11 -11.00 -15.50
CA ILE A 162 -1.63 -10.66 -14.13
C ILE A 162 -2.44 -11.30 -12.99
N SER A 163 -3.72 -11.58 -13.19
CA SER A 163 -4.55 -12.27 -12.19
C SER A 163 -4.22 -13.76 -12.16
N ILE A 164 -4.50 -14.42 -11.04
CA ILE A 164 -4.27 -15.86 -10.86
C ILE A 164 -5.63 -16.56 -10.77
N ALA A 165 -5.90 -17.45 -11.73
CA ALA A 165 -7.08 -18.31 -11.74
C ALA A 165 -6.79 -19.63 -11.00
N PHE A 166 -7.83 -20.20 -10.38
CA PHE A 166 -7.76 -21.44 -9.63
C PHE A 166 -8.93 -22.38 -10.00
N GLY A 167 -8.70 -23.69 -9.94
CA GLY A 167 -9.73 -24.71 -10.16
C GLY A 167 -9.92 -25.15 -11.62
N GLY A 168 -9.58 -24.29 -12.59
CA GLY A 168 -9.71 -24.55 -14.04
C GLY A 168 -11.17 -24.79 -14.47
N ASP A 169 -11.37 -25.30 -15.70
CA ASP A 169 -12.68 -25.59 -16.30
C ASP A 169 -13.63 -26.39 -15.40
N GLY A 170 -13.06 -27.28 -14.58
CA GLY A 170 -13.80 -28.16 -13.67
C GLY A 170 -14.14 -27.55 -12.30
N ASN A 171 -13.71 -26.32 -12.02
CA ASN A 171 -13.90 -25.63 -10.73
C ASN A 171 -13.41 -26.46 -9.53
N ASP A 172 -12.21 -27.06 -9.63
CA ASP A 172 -11.66 -27.98 -8.62
C ASP A 172 -11.50 -27.30 -7.25
N SER A 173 -12.42 -27.60 -6.34
CA SER A 173 -12.49 -27.02 -5.00
C SER A 173 -11.23 -27.24 -4.17
N ARG A 174 -10.47 -28.32 -4.44
CA ARG A 174 -9.17 -28.54 -3.79
C ARG A 174 -8.14 -27.51 -4.24
N SER A 175 -7.95 -27.33 -5.55
CA SER A 175 -6.99 -26.35 -6.09
C SER A 175 -7.38 -24.91 -5.78
N ILE A 176 -8.68 -24.62 -5.63
CA ILE A 176 -9.16 -23.31 -5.16
C ILE A 176 -8.80 -23.08 -3.69
N SER A 177 -9.23 -23.96 -2.79
CA SER A 177 -8.96 -23.79 -1.34
C SER A 177 -7.47 -23.78 -1.02
N MET A 178 -6.70 -24.71 -1.61
CA MET A 178 -5.26 -24.81 -1.44
C MET A 178 -4.51 -23.70 -2.18
N GLY A 179 -5.08 -23.17 -3.27
CA GLY A 179 -4.54 -22.02 -3.98
C GLY A 179 -4.59 -20.74 -3.15
N LEU A 180 -5.77 -20.43 -2.60
CA LEU A 180 -6.02 -19.24 -1.79
C LEU A 180 -5.23 -19.25 -0.47
N ASP A 181 -5.11 -20.42 0.19
CA ASP A 181 -4.32 -20.59 1.41
C ASP A 181 -2.81 -20.34 1.19
N LEU A 182 -2.26 -20.86 0.09
CA LEU A 182 -0.82 -20.82 -0.17
C LEU A 182 -0.36 -19.59 -0.97
N ALA A 183 -1.27 -18.86 -1.62
CA ALA A 183 -0.95 -17.71 -2.46
C ALA A 183 -0.20 -16.58 -1.73
N PRO A 184 -0.62 -16.09 -0.55
CA PRO A 184 0.07 -14.98 0.11
C PRO A 184 1.52 -15.29 0.49
N GLU A 185 1.85 -16.55 0.80
CA GLU A 185 3.23 -16.97 1.04
C GLU A 185 4.04 -17.02 -0.26
N CYS A 186 3.44 -17.53 -1.35
CA CYS A 186 4.09 -17.54 -2.67
C CYS A 186 4.30 -16.12 -3.22
N GLU A 187 3.34 -15.21 -3.07
CA GLU A 187 3.47 -13.79 -3.42
C GLU A 187 4.63 -13.13 -2.68
N ARG A 188 4.69 -13.25 -1.35
CA ARG A 188 5.81 -12.72 -0.55
C ARG A 188 7.15 -13.36 -0.92
N LYS A 189 7.18 -14.66 -1.21
CA LYS A 189 8.40 -15.38 -1.62
C LYS A 189 8.94 -14.87 -2.96
N VAL A 190 8.07 -14.59 -3.93
CA VAL A 190 8.48 -14.06 -5.24
C VAL A 190 8.90 -12.59 -5.12
N ALA A 191 8.13 -11.76 -4.39
CA ALA A 191 8.48 -10.35 -4.15
C ALA A 191 9.78 -10.16 -3.33
N ALA A 192 10.20 -11.16 -2.57
CA ALA A 192 11.49 -11.18 -1.88
C ALA A 192 12.67 -11.65 -2.76
N ALA A 193 12.40 -12.20 -3.96
CA ALA A 193 13.42 -12.66 -4.91
C ALA A 193 13.66 -11.68 -6.08
N SER A 194 12.77 -10.71 -6.29
CA SER A 194 12.87 -9.65 -7.31
C SER A 194 13.49 -8.35 -6.76
N LYS A 195 14.44 -8.43 -5.81
CA LYS A 195 15.05 -7.29 -5.10
C LYS A 195 16.56 -7.47 -4.96
#